data_AF-A0A841R532-F1
#
_entry.id   AF-A0A841R532-F1
#
_cell.length_a   1.000
_cell.length_b   1.000
_cell.length_c   1.000
_cell.angle_alpha   90.00
_cell.angle_beta   90.00
_cell.angle_gamma   90.00
#
_symmetry.space_group_name_H-M   'P 1'
#
loop_
_entity.id
_entity.type
_entity.pdbx_description
1 polymer ?
#
loop_
_entity_poly.entity_id
_entity_poly.type
_entity_poly.pdbx_seq_one_letter_code
_entity_poly.pdbx_strand_id
1 'polypeptide(L)'
;MIRTAQERDRAAVEALWDYHFEKRDEPFFPFYFQECYRPEETLLYTTETGLAAALHLRRYTLSIRGASVPVTYIVGLATHPAARGRGYAGALLQAALAEGNRLGRYANILMPSAAGFYIPRGWSLYCHQWRRRSAFESRAQAYALPAGDIHYEWLARESSVQPLVDLYRAAMAGVSGYAERDAETFARLVRGQLAEGYAVVAYEGAQPLGYVFFSRQDETLLVGEWISPTAAGDRALYQFIRQQAGEFKDWVRFAPLDDASYLTWPDGAEHIYTQNETFPFMMIRIADVAKFWSQIPAATAGALNVAVTLPEGATETYCVTAVNGISRVEPTQDAADVTTDIGTLGVMLIGRLTAGALARAGRLTGDAEAIALLDRLYPAQRVYINEWY
;
A
#
# COMPACT_ATOMS: atom_id res chain seq x y z
N MET A 1 8.98 -13.39 25.90
CA MET A 1 9.88 -13.99 24.90
C MET A 1 9.23 -13.86 23.53
N ILE A 2 10.00 -13.50 22.50
CA ILE A 2 9.51 -13.46 21.12
C ILE A 2 9.74 -14.83 20.48
N ARG A 3 8.73 -15.36 19.78
CA ARG A 3 8.83 -16.60 19.00
C ARG A 3 7.83 -16.59 17.85
N THR A 4 8.07 -17.43 16.85
CA THR A 4 7.09 -17.74 15.80
C THR A 4 5.90 -18.51 16.38
N ALA A 5 4.71 -18.27 15.84
CA ALA A 5 3.51 -19.01 16.20
C ALA A 5 3.57 -20.44 15.67
N GLN A 6 2.78 -21.30 16.30
CA GLN A 6 2.53 -22.68 15.92
C GLN A 6 1.02 -22.92 15.89
N GLU A 7 0.57 -24.03 15.32
CA GLU A 7 -0.87 -24.32 15.20
C GLU A 7 -1.59 -24.27 16.55
N ARG A 8 -0.93 -24.71 17.64
CA ARG A 8 -1.47 -24.64 19.00
C ARG A 8 -1.78 -23.21 19.49
N ASP A 9 -1.20 -22.19 18.87
CA ASP A 9 -1.39 -20.79 19.24
C ASP A 9 -2.58 -20.15 18.52
N ARG A 10 -3.13 -20.81 17.49
CA ARG A 10 -4.17 -20.26 16.61
C ARG A 10 -5.34 -19.66 17.39
N ALA A 11 -5.90 -20.41 18.34
CA ALA A 11 -7.04 -19.94 19.13
C ALA A 11 -6.73 -18.65 19.91
N ALA A 12 -5.51 -18.51 20.45
CA ALA A 12 -5.09 -17.31 21.18
C ALA A 12 -4.85 -16.12 20.24
N VAL A 13 -4.28 -16.37 19.05
CA VAL A 13 -4.09 -15.34 18.02
C VAL A 13 -5.45 -14.84 17.50
N GLU A 14 -6.36 -15.75 17.19
CA GLU A 14 -7.72 -15.42 16.76
C GLU A 14 -8.48 -14.62 17.82
N ALA A 15 -8.38 -14.99 19.10
CA ALA A 15 -9.01 -14.25 20.19
C ALA A 15 -8.42 -12.83 20.35
N LEU A 16 -7.10 -12.70 20.16
CA LEU A 16 -6.45 -11.38 20.19
C LEU A 16 -6.88 -10.52 18.99
N TRP A 17 -7.01 -11.12 17.80
CA TRP A 17 -7.50 -10.43 16.60
C TRP A 17 -8.94 -9.95 16.79
N ASP A 18 -9.83 -10.86 17.17
CA ASP A 18 -11.26 -10.59 17.41
C ASP A 18 -11.47 -9.44 18.40
N TYR A 19 -10.63 -9.35 19.43
CA TYR A 19 -10.71 -8.25 20.39
C TYR A 19 -10.37 -6.88 19.76
N HIS A 20 -9.41 -6.82 18.83
CA HIS A 20 -8.83 -5.57 18.33
C HIS A 20 -9.33 -5.11 16.96
N PHE A 21 -9.74 -6.04 16.11
CA PHE A 21 -10.04 -5.81 14.69
C PHE A 21 -11.43 -6.38 14.36
N GLU A 22 -11.56 -7.02 13.20
CA GLU A 22 -12.78 -7.67 12.72
C GLU A 22 -13.24 -8.77 13.67
N LYS A 23 -14.55 -8.90 13.81
CA LYS A 23 -15.18 -9.85 14.71
C LYS A 23 -15.34 -11.22 14.06
N ARG A 24 -15.37 -12.28 14.89
CA ARG A 24 -15.54 -13.67 14.42
C ARG A 24 -16.79 -13.89 13.55
N ASP A 25 -17.83 -13.09 13.74
CA ASP A 25 -19.08 -13.12 12.98
C ASP A 25 -19.09 -12.22 11.73
N GLU A 26 -18.05 -11.41 11.53
CA GLU A 26 -17.86 -10.61 10.31
C GLU A 26 -17.19 -11.46 9.21
N PRO A 27 -17.58 -11.34 7.92
CA PRO A 27 -17.10 -12.23 6.86
C PRO A 27 -15.60 -12.22 6.63
N PHE A 28 -14.93 -11.07 6.87
CA PHE A 28 -13.49 -10.95 6.71
C PHE A 28 -12.71 -11.86 7.68
N PHE A 29 -13.17 -12.04 8.91
CA PHE A 29 -12.46 -12.85 9.92
C PHE A 29 -12.24 -14.31 9.50
N PRO A 30 -13.28 -15.11 9.17
CA PRO A 30 -13.09 -16.49 8.74
C PRO A 30 -12.31 -16.55 7.42
N PHE A 31 -12.54 -15.63 6.48
CA PHE A 31 -11.74 -15.54 5.25
C PHE A 31 -10.26 -15.38 5.56
N TYR A 32 -9.89 -14.42 6.42
CA TYR A 32 -8.50 -14.16 6.73
C TYR A 32 -7.81 -15.34 7.41
N PHE A 33 -8.45 -15.96 8.42
CA PHE A 33 -7.85 -17.08 9.15
C PHE A 33 -7.86 -18.41 8.38
N GLN A 34 -8.63 -18.53 7.30
CA GLN A 34 -8.61 -19.70 6.41
C GLN A 34 -7.64 -19.50 5.25
N GLU A 35 -7.73 -18.36 4.57
CA GLU A 35 -7.04 -18.13 3.30
C GLU A 35 -5.66 -17.49 3.48
N CYS A 36 -5.50 -16.61 4.47
CA CYS A 36 -4.35 -15.71 4.58
C CYS A 36 -3.42 -16.04 5.76
N TYR A 37 -3.97 -16.38 6.93
CA TYR A 37 -3.20 -16.63 8.14
C TYR A 37 -2.29 -17.85 8.00
N ARG A 38 -1.02 -17.69 8.39
CA ARG A 38 -0.03 -18.77 8.48
C ARG A 38 0.72 -18.65 9.82
N PRO A 39 0.71 -19.67 10.70
CA PRO A 39 1.42 -19.60 11.98
C PRO A 39 2.92 -19.31 11.82
N GLU A 40 3.57 -19.91 10.82
CA GLU A 40 4.98 -19.70 10.51
C GLU A 40 5.32 -18.27 10.06
N GLU A 41 4.30 -17.48 9.71
CA GLU A 41 4.41 -16.06 9.35
C GLU A 41 3.87 -15.15 10.44
N THR A 42 3.74 -15.64 11.67
CA THR A 42 3.20 -14.85 12.79
C THR A 42 4.21 -14.80 13.92
N LEU A 43 4.55 -13.60 14.39
CA LEU A 43 5.41 -13.42 15.56
C LEU A 43 4.57 -13.14 16.79
N LEU A 44 4.87 -13.85 17.87
CA LEU A 44 4.22 -13.74 19.16
C LEU A 44 5.20 -13.19 20.19
N TYR A 45 4.70 -12.31 21.05
CA TYR A 45 5.34 -11.99 22.32
C TYR A 45 4.58 -12.72 23.43
N THR A 46 5.21 -13.71 24.06
CA THR A 46 4.62 -14.46 25.16
C THR A 46 5.22 -14.06 26.51
N THR A 47 4.39 -14.07 27.54
CA THR A 47 4.77 -13.92 28.96
C THR A 47 4.40 -15.18 29.71
N GLU A 48 4.71 -15.23 31.01
CA GLU A 48 4.27 -16.33 31.90
C GLU A 48 2.74 -16.49 31.91
N THR A 49 2.01 -15.39 31.68
CA THR A 49 0.54 -15.34 31.65
C THR A 49 -0.07 -15.65 30.27
N GLY A 50 0.74 -16.01 29.27
CA GLY A 50 0.26 -16.35 27.92
C GLY A 50 0.65 -15.34 26.84
N LEU A 51 -0.19 -15.23 25.79
CA LEU A 51 0.05 -14.34 24.66
C LEU A 51 -0.16 -12.87 25.06
N ALA A 52 0.87 -12.04 24.90
CA ALA A 52 0.83 -10.62 25.26
C ALA A 52 0.68 -9.70 24.05
N ALA A 53 1.27 -10.06 22.91
CA ALA A 53 1.17 -9.32 21.65
C ALA A 53 1.44 -10.24 20.46
N ALA A 54 0.92 -9.90 19.30
CA ALA A 54 1.20 -10.60 18.04
C ALA A 54 1.27 -9.63 16.86
N LEU A 55 1.96 -10.02 15.80
CA LEU A 55 1.87 -9.43 14.46
C LEU A 55 2.05 -10.50 13.40
N HIS A 56 1.53 -10.24 12.20
CA HIS A 56 1.58 -11.18 11.07
C HIS A 56 2.51 -10.58 9.99
N LEU A 57 3.34 -11.43 9.38
CA LEU A 57 4.41 -11.09 8.44
C LEU A 57 4.07 -11.56 7.03
N ARG A 58 3.08 -10.92 6.40
CA ARG A 58 2.63 -11.35 5.07
C ARG A 58 3.68 -11.07 3.99
N ARG A 59 3.87 -12.03 3.09
CA ARG A 59 4.79 -11.91 1.96
C ARG A 59 4.17 -11.10 0.84
N TYR A 60 4.88 -10.07 0.41
CA TYR A 60 4.51 -9.25 -0.74
C TYR A 60 5.71 -9.05 -1.65
N THR A 61 5.40 -8.78 -2.92
CA THR A 61 6.35 -8.22 -3.87
C THR A 61 5.77 -6.89 -4.33
N LEU A 62 6.52 -5.81 -4.18
CA LEU A 62 6.14 -4.51 -4.71
C LEU A 62 6.91 -4.25 -6.01
N SER A 63 6.25 -3.64 -6.99
CA SER A 63 6.98 -3.03 -8.10
C SER A 63 7.44 -1.64 -7.67
N ILE A 64 8.74 -1.45 -7.45
CA ILE A 64 9.34 -0.17 -7.08
C ILE A 64 10.23 0.29 -8.22
N ARG A 65 9.84 1.39 -8.89
CA ARG A 65 10.53 1.90 -10.09
C ARG A 65 10.72 0.82 -11.18
N GLY A 66 9.74 -0.07 -11.31
CA GLY A 66 9.75 -1.19 -12.26
C GLY A 66 10.55 -2.42 -11.82
N ALA A 67 11.20 -2.40 -10.66
CA ALA A 67 11.85 -3.59 -10.08
C ALA A 67 10.90 -4.32 -9.13
N SER A 68 10.87 -5.65 -9.21
CA SER A 68 10.15 -6.51 -8.27
C SER A 68 10.93 -6.65 -6.97
N VAL A 69 10.43 -6.03 -5.90
CA VAL A 69 11.08 -5.92 -4.59
C VAL A 69 10.29 -6.69 -3.53
N PRO A 70 10.83 -7.81 -2.99
CA PRO A 70 10.21 -8.53 -1.89
C PRO A 70 10.15 -7.69 -0.61
N VAL A 71 8.97 -7.58 0.00
CA VAL A 71 8.74 -6.85 1.25
C VAL A 71 7.87 -7.66 2.21
N THR A 72 7.95 -7.34 3.50
CA THR A 72 6.98 -7.86 4.47
C THR A 72 5.86 -6.85 4.68
N TYR A 73 4.61 -7.24 4.42
CA TYR A 73 3.45 -6.47 4.86
C TYR A 73 3.09 -6.90 6.29
N ILE A 74 3.35 -6.02 7.25
CA ILE A 74 2.98 -6.24 8.65
C ILE A 74 1.50 -5.91 8.83
N VAL A 75 0.73 -6.91 9.27
CA VAL A 75 -0.71 -6.77 9.56
C VAL A 75 -1.03 -7.31 10.96
N GLY A 76 -2.18 -6.91 11.50
CA GLY A 76 -2.67 -7.44 12.77
C GLY A 76 -1.77 -7.17 13.98
N LEU A 77 -1.00 -6.09 14.00
CA LEU A 77 -0.19 -5.74 15.19
C LEU A 77 -1.12 -5.42 16.37
N ALA A 78 -1.19 -6.36 17.31
CA ALA A 78 -2.05 -6.28 18.46
C ALA A 78 -1.28 -6.50 19.76
N THR A 79 -1.72 -5.85 20.83
CA THR A 79 -1.20 -6.05 22.20
C THR A 79 -2.37 -6.15 23.14
N HIS A 80 -2.44 -7.28 23.84
CA HIS A 80 -3.47 -7.55 24.84
C HIS A 80 -3.59 -6.37 25.81
N PRO A 81 -4.80 -5.88 26.15
CA PRO A 81 -4.97 -4.68 26.96
C PRO A 81 -4.16 -4.66 28.26
N ALA A 82 -4.15 -5.78 28.99
CA ALA A 82 -3.39 -5.93 30.24
C ALA A 82 -1.85 -5.91 30.07
N ALA A 83 -1.36 -6.02 28.83
CA ALA A 83 0.06 -6.04 28.49
C ALA A 83 0.57 -4.71 27.87
N ARG A 84 -0.31 -3.71 27.71
CA ARG A 84 0.04 -2.41 27.12
C ARG A 84 1.04 -1.63 27.98
N GLY A 85 1.76 -0.70 27.35
CA GLY A 85 2.75 0.16 28.02
C GLY A 85 4.07 -0.55 28.38
N ARG A 86 4.24 -1.83 28.04
CA ARG A 86 5.44 -2.62 28.36
C ARG A 86 6.45 -2.76 27.22
N GLY A 87 6.23 -2.07 26.10
CA GLY A 87 7.15 -2.07 24.95
C GLY A 87 7.07 -3.30 24.02
N TYR A 88 6.17 -4.26 24.26
CA TYR A 88 6.10 -5.53 23.50
C TYR A 88 5.86 -5.34 22.00
N ALA A 89 4.96 -4.44 21.61
CA ALA A 89 4.72 -4.12 20.20
C ALA A 89 5.98 -3.59 19.50
N GLY A 90 6.75 -2.73 20.18
CA GLY A 90 8.02 -2.21 19.66
C GLY A 90 9.06 -3.32 19.48
N ALA A 91 9.15 -4.24 20.45
CA ALA A 91 10.05 -5.39 20.36
C ALA A 91 9.67 -6.34 19.21
N LEU A 92 8.36 -6.57 18.98
CA LEU A 92 7.89 -7.35 17.84
C LEU A 92 8.22 -6.69 16.49
N LEU A 93 8.06 -5.37 16.37
CA LEU A 93 8.44 -4.64 15.16
C LEU A 93 9.94 -4.78 14.83
N GLN A 94 10.81 -4.75 15.84
CA GLN A 94 12.24 -4.99 15.66
C GLN A 94 12.53 -6.44 15.23
N ALA A 95 11.86 -7.41 15.85
CA ALA A 95 11.96 -8.81 15.44
C ALA A 95 11.45 -9.04 14.01
N ALA A 96 10.40 -8.31 13.58
CA ALA A 96 9.88 -8.37 12.23
C ALA A 96 10.89 -7.85 11.18
N LEU A 97 11.63 -6.78 11.49
CA LEU A 97 12.71 -6.27 10.63
C LEU A 97 13.84 -7.29 10.49
N ALA A 98 14.27 -7.89 11.61
CA ALA A 98 15.31 -8.91 11.61
C ALA A 98 14.90 -10.17 10.82
N GLU A 99 13.67 -10.65 11.01
CA GLU A 99 13.16 -11.83 10.32
C GLU A 99 12.95 -11.57 8.82
N GLY A 100 12.45 -10.38 8.44
CA GLY A 100 12.37 -9.95 7.05
C GLY A 100 13.75 -9.97 6.37
N ASN A 101 14.76 -9.37 7.00
CA ASN A 101 16.14 -9.37 6.50
C ASN A 101 16.70 -10.79 6.31
N ARG A 102 16.46 -11.69 7.28
CA ARG A 102 16.87 -13.10 7.20
C ARG A 102 16.24 -13.81 6.00
N LEU A 103 15.02 -13.42 5.62
CA LEU A 103 14.24 -13.98 4.52
C LEU A 103 14.41 -13.21 3.19
N GLY A 104 15.36 -12.29 3.09
CA GLY A 104 15.62 -11.52 1.87
C GLY A 104 14.62 -10.40 1.59
N ARG A 105 13.83 -9.99 2.58
CA ARG A 105 12.85 -8.89 2.51
C ARG A 105 13.37 -7.70 3.29
N TYR A 106 14.07 -6.80 2.61
CA TYR A 106 14.83 -5.71 3.23
C TYR A 106 14.02 -4.43 3.48
N ALA A 107 12.70 -4.50 3.32
CA ALA A 107 11.78 -3.46 3.75
C ALA A 107 10.45 -4.06 4.22
N ASN A 108 9.80 -3.32 5.10
CA ASN A 108 8.47 -3.62 5.59
C ASN A 108 7.50 -2.51 5.19
N ILE A 109 6.27 -2.88 4.87
CA ILE A 109 5.14 -1.95 4.74
C ILE A 109 4.08 -2.24 5.79
N LEU A 110 3.28 -1.23 6.13
CA LEU A 110 2.09 -1.41 6.96
C LEU A 110 1.08 -0.29 6.75
N MET A 111 -0.20 -0.58 6.97
CA MET A 111 -1.25 0.42 7.11
C MET A 111 -1.32 0.85 8.59
N PRO A 112 -1.05 2.12 8.93
CA PRO A 112 -0.93 2.52 10.33
C PRO A 112 -2.30 2.84 10.94
N SER A 113 -2.61 2.21 12.09
CA SER A 113 -3.73 2.66 12.94
C SER A 113 -3.45 4.02 13.61
N ALA A 114 -2.18 4.32 13.89
CA ALA A 114 -1.73 5.60 14.42
C ALA A 114 -0.30 5.88 13.96
N ALA A 115 -0.11 6.76 12.97
CA ALA A 115 1.21 7.03 12.38
C ALA A 115 2.25 7.49 13.42
N GLY A 116 1.84 8.24 14.45
CA GLY A 116 2.72 8.71 15.53
C GLY A 116 3.38 7.59 16.36
N PHE A 117 2.82 6.38 16.35
CA PHE A 117 3.47 5.21 16.96
C PHE A 117 4.64 4.69 16.10
N TYR A 118 4.51 4.75 14.77
CA TYR A 118 5.46 4.15 13.84
C TYR A 118 6.57 5.12 13.40
N ILE A 119 6.27 6.42 13.29
CA ILE A 119 7.23 7.44 12.84
C ILE A 119 8.52 7.47 13.69
N PRO A 120 8.47 7.50 15.04
CA PRO A 120 9.68 7.48 15.86
C PRO A 120 10.51 6.19 15.71
N ARG A 121 9.95 5.15 15.10
CA ARG A 121 10.61 3.86 14.86
C ARG A 121 11.12 3.72 13.41
N GLY A 122 11.11 4.83 12.65
CA GLY A 122 11.69 4.95 11.31
C GLY A 122 10.72 4.66 10.16
N TRP A 123 9.45 4.39 10.43
CA TRP A 123 8.45 4.27 9.36
C TRP A 123 8.11 5.65 8.82
N SER A 124 7.79 5.75 7.54
CA SER A 124 7.26 6.97 6.94
C SER A 124 6.13 6.67 5.97
N LEU A 125 5.13 7.56 5.93
CA LEU A 125 4.01 7.46 5.00
C LEU A 125 4.51 7.74 3.58
N TYR A 126 4.36 6.75 2.69
CA TYR A 126 4.70 6.91 1.27
C TYR A 126 3.46 6.97 0.39
N CYS A 127 2.38 6.29 0.77
CA CYS A 127 1.13 6.32 0.02
C CYS A 127 0.06 7.11 0.79
N HIS A 128 -0.58 8.01 0.06
CA HIS A 128 -1.79 8.71 0.46
C HIS A 128 -2.78 8.54 -0.69
N GLN A 129 -4.06 8.56 -0.37
CA GLN A 129 -5.16 8.45 -1.32
C GLN A 129 -6.12 9.63 -1.12
N TRP A 130 -6.89 9.97 -2.14
CA TRP A 130 -8.11 10.75 -1.97
C TRP A 130 -9.21 9.83 -1.48
N ARG A 131 -9.84 10.12 -0.34
CA ARG A 131 -11.16 9.60 0.01
C ARG A 131 -12.19 10.58 -0.54
N ARG A 132 -13.00 10.11 -1.49
CA ARG A 132 -13.99 10.95 -2.17
C ARG A 132 -15.39 10.43 -1.93
N ARG A 133 -16.22 11.17 -1.20
CA ARG A 133 -17.66 10.90 -1.05
C ARG A 133 -18.43 11.71 -2.07
N SER A 134 -19.33 11.09 -2.83
CA SER A 134 -20.10 11.73 -3.89
C SER A 134 -21.56 11.32 -3.88
N ALA A 135 -22.46 12.26 -4.18
CA ALA A 135 -23.86 11.94 -4.48
C ALA A 135 -23.99 11.35 -5.90
N PHE A 136 -25.06 10.58 -6.15
CA PHE A 136 -25.34 10.03 -7.49
C PHE A 136 -26.00 11.06 -8.43
N GLU A 137 -26.76 12.02 -7.89
CA GLU A 137 -27.69 12.89 -8.62
C GLU A 137 -27.06 14.03 -9.44
N SER A 138 -25.74 14.07 -9.65
CA SER A 138 -25.21 15.10 -10.55
C SER A 138 -25.64 14.80 -12.00
N ARG A 139 -26.56 15.63 -12.52
CA ARG A 139 -26.73 15.87 -13.97
C ARG A 139 -25.41 16.36 -14.61
N ALA A 140 -24.49 16.79 -13.76
CA ALA A 140 -23.14 17.24 -14.04
C ALA A 140 -22.07 16.12 -14.08
N GLN A 141 -22.43 14.89 -14.42
CA GLN A 141 -21.47 13.87 -14.84
C GLN A 141 -22.01 13.16 -16.08
N ALA A 142 -22.44 13.97 -17.07
CA ALA A 142 -22.65 13.51 -18.43
C ALA A 142 -21.28 13.18 -19.05
N TYR A 143 -20.62 12.15 -18.54
CA TYR A 143 -19.65 11.44 -19.34
C TYR A 143 -20.41 10.98 -20.58
N ALA A 144 -20.01 11.48 -21.76
CA ALA A 144 -20.48 10.90 -23.00
C ALA A 144 -20.19 9.40 -22.91
N LEU A 145 -21.24 8.60 -22.80
CA LEU A 145 -21.10 7.16 -22.70
C LEU A 145 -20.31 6.69 -23.92
N PRO A 146 -19.41 5.71 -23.78
CA PRO A 146 -18.81 5.06 -24.94
C PRO A 146 -19.92 4.69 -25.94
N ALA A 147 -19.70 4.93 -27.23
CA ALA A 147 -20.71 4.69 -28.26
C ALA A 147 -20.99 3.19 -28.50
N GLY A 148 -20.23 2.29 -27.86
CA GLY A 148 -20.31 0.84 -28.03
C GLY A 148 -21.28 0.13 -27.08
N ASP A 149 -21.38 -1.18 -27.28
CA ASP A 149 -22.20 -2.10 -26.50
C ASP A 149 -21.52 -2.43 -25.16
N ILE A 150 -21.74 -1.54 -24.18
CA ILE A 150 -21.20 -1.69 -22.82
C ILE A 150 -22.10 -2.60 -22.00
N HIS A 151 -21.50 -3.64 -21.42
CA HIS A 151 -22.17 -4.50 -20.44
C HIS A 151 -21.29 -4.78 -19.23
N TYR A 152 -21.91 -5.30 -18.17
CA TYR A 152 -21.27 -5.53 -16.88
C TYR A 152 -21.42 -6.99 -16.46
N GLU A 153 -20.30 -7.65 -16.20
CA GLU A 153 -20.26 -9.01 -15.68
C GLU A 153 -20.04 -8.98 -14.17
N TRP A 154 -20.96 -9.58 -13.41
CA TRP A 154 -20.84 -9.76 -11.97
C TRP A 154 -20.11 -11.07 -11.70
N LEU A 155 -18.96 -11.00 -11.02
CA LEU A 155 -18.22 -12.20 -10.68
C LEU A 155 -18.94 -12.95 -9.57
N ALA A 156 -19.31 -14.20 -9.85
CA ALA A 156 -19.92 -15.09 -8.87
C ALA A 156 -18.90 -16.00 -8.16
N ARG A 157 -17.67 -16.09 -8.69
CA ARG A 157 -16.60 -16.97 -8.19
C ARG A 157 -15.23 -16.54 -8.72
N GLU A 158 -14.18 -17.03 -8.08
CA GLU A 158 -12.79 -16.71 -8.36
C GLU A 158 -12.19 -17.32 -9.65
N SER A 159 -12.94 -18.14 -10.37
CA SER A 159 -12.41 -18.91 -11.51
C SER A 159 -12.16 -18.07 -12.77
N SER A 160 -12.61 -16.82 -12.83
CA SER A 160 -12.58 -15.96 -14.02
C SER A 160 -11.79 -14.66 -13.81
N VAL A 161 -10.64 -14.73 -13.13
CA VAL A 161 -9.88 -13.52 -12.72
C VAL A 161 -8.89 -12.99 -13.75
N GLN A 162 -8.67 -13.68 -14.88
CA GLN A 162 -7.67 -13.26 -15.87
C GLN A 162 -7.89 -11.82 -16.38
N PRO A 163 -9.12 -11.37 -16.71
CA PRO A 163 -9.36 -9.98 -17.08
C PRO A 163 -8.92 -8.97 -16.00
N LEU A 164 -9.06 -9.29 -14.72
CA LEU A 164 -8.67 -8.42 -13.61
C LEU A 164 -7.15 -8.29 -13.53
N VAL A 165 -6.43 -9.41 -13.71
CA VAL A 165 -4.96 -9.44 -13.75
C VAL A 165 -4.44 -8.51 -14.84
N ASP A 166 -5.00 -8.62 -16.05
CA ASP A 166 -4.55 -7.87 -17.21
C ASP A 166 -4.87 -6.38 -17.08
N LEU A 167 -6.09 -6.04 -16.64
CA LEU A 167 -6.50 -4.66 -16.35
C LEU A 167 -5.63 -4.04 -15.25
N TYR A 168 -5.36 -4.76 -14.16
CA TYR A 168 -4.53 -4.29 -13.06
C TYR A 168 -3.10 -4.01 -13.52
N ARG A 169 -2.49 -4.96 -14.24
CA ARG A 169 -1.13 -4.79 -14.76
C ARG A 169 -1.04 -3.60 -15.72
N ALA A 170 -2.03 -3.42 -16.59
CA ALA A 170 -2.08 -2.28 -17.49
C ALA A 170 -2.25 -0.95 -16.75
N ALA A 171 -3.14 -0.88 -15.75
CA ALA A 171 -3.38 0.33 -14.96
C ALA A 171 -2.19 0.71 -14.05
N MET A 172 -1.42 -0.28 -13.58
CA MET A 172 -0.24 -0.09 -12.73
C MET A 172 1.05 0.13 -13.54
N ALA A 173 1.01 0.10 -14.88
CA ALA A 173 2.18 0.38 -15.70
C ALA A 173 2.75 1.78 -15.38
N GLY A 174 4.04 1.84 -15.02
CA GLY A 174 4.71 3.09 -14.62
C GLY A 174 4.33 3.62 -13.24
N VAL A 175 3.54 2.88 -12.45
CA VAL A 175 3.28 3.16 -11.04
C VAL A 175 4.35 2.48 -10.19
N SER A 176 4.80 3.15 -9.13
CA SER A 176 5.75 2.63 -8.15
C SER A 176 5.06 2.37 -6.81
N GLY A 177 5.54 1.36 -6.08
CA GLY A 177 5.06 1.01 -4.74
C GLY A 177 3.77 0.18 -4.69
N TYR A 178 3.25 -0.29 -5.83
CA TYR A 178 2.06 -1.14 -5.87
C TYR A 178 2.44 -2.62 -5.65
N ALA A 179 1.50 -3.42 -5.15
CA ALA A 179 1.68 -4.85 -4.97
C ALA A 179 1.54 -5.60 -6.30
N GLU A 180 2.53 -6.41 -6.66
CA GLU A 180 2.38 -7.31 -7.80
C GLU A 180 1.35 -8.40 -7.47
N ARG A 181 0.39 -8.59 -8.37
CA ARG A 181 -0.72 -9.55 -8.20
C ARG A 181 -0.77 -10.48 -9.40
N ASP A 182 -0.76 -11.77 -9.12
CA ASP A 182 -1.00 -12.84 -10.09
C ASP A 182 -2.44 -13.36 -10.01
N ALA A 183 -2.75 -14.37 -10.82
CA ALA A 183 -4.08 -14.98 -10.85
C ALA A 183 -4.47 -15.62 -9.51
N GLU A 184 -3.53 -16.23 -8.78
CA GLU A 184 -3.81 -16.82 -7.47
C GLU A 184 -4.15 -15.73 -6.44
N THR A 185 -3.39 -14.63 -6.45
CA THR A 185 -3.63 -13.47 -5.60
C THR A 185 -4.99 -12.84 -5.90
N PHE A 186 -5.33 -12.65 -7.17
CA PHE A 186 -6.65 -12.16 -7.55
C PHE A 186 -7.78 -13.13 -7.20
N ALA A 187 -7.58 -14.43 -7.35
CA ALA A 187 -8.57 -15.42 -6.95
C ALA A 187 -8.88 -15.33 -5.46
N ARG A 188 -7.84 -15.19 -4.63
CA ARG A 188 -7.99 -14.96 -3.18
C ARG A 188 -8.67 -13.62 -2.86
N LEU A 189 -8.31 -12.54 -3.55
CA LEU A 189 -8.94 -11.23 -3.36
C LEU A 189 -10.42 -11.25 -3.73
N VAL A 190 -10.80 -11.91 -4.84
CA VAL A 190 -12.20 -12.07 -5.23
C VAL A 190 -12.96 -12.92 -4.21
N ARG A 191 -12.39 -14.02 -3.68
CA ARG A 191 -13.02 -14.77 -2.59
C ARG A 191 -13.32 -13.89 -1.38
N GLY A 192 -12.35 -13.08 -0.95
CA GLY A 192 -12.54 -12.14 0.17
C GLY A 192 -13.61 -11.09 -0.15
N GLN A 193 -13.54 -10.49 -1.33
CA GLN A 193 -14.50 -9.47 -1.76
C GLN A 193 -15.93 -10.01 -1.84
N LEU A 194 -16.13 -11.24 -2.31
CA LEU A 194 -17.45 -11.85 -2.41
C LEU A 194 -18.02 -12.31 -1.06
N ALA A 195 -17.19 -12.37 0.00
CA ALA A 195 -17.68 -12.66 1.34
C ALA A 195 -18.51 -11.51 1.94
N GLU A 196 -18.27 -10.26 1.51
CA GLU A 196 -18.89 -9.05 2.08
C GLU A 196 -19.28 -7.98 1.06
N GLY A 197 -19.21 -8.29 -0.23
CA GLY A 197 -19.56 -7.36 -1.29
C GLY A 197 -19.55 -7.99 -2.67
N TYR A 198 -19.18 -7.19 -3.66
CA TYR A 198 -19.37 -7.51 -5.07
C TYR A 198 -18.15 -7.13 -5.89
N ALA A 199 -17.92 -7.89 -6.96
CA ALA A 199 -16.90 -7.62 -7.95
C ALA A 199 -17.55 -7.60 -9.34
N VAL A 200 -17.31 -6.52 -10.09
CA VAL A 200 -17.91 -6.30 -11.41
C VAL A 200 -16.86 -5.89 -12.42
N VAL A 201 -16.92 -6.46 -13.62
CA VAL A 201 -16.06 -6.11 -14.76
C VAL A 201 -16.93 -5.46 -15.84
N ALA A 202 -16.47 -4.32 -16.36
CA ALA A 202 -17.08 -3.65 -17.50
C ALA A 202 -16.42 -4.09 -18.81
N TYR A 203 -17.23 -4.35 -19.84
CA TYR A 203 -16.78 -4.76 -21.17
C TYR A 203 -17.37 -3.89 -22.26
N GLU A 204 -16.66 -3.77 -23.39
CA GLU A 204 -17.19 -3.35 -24.68
C GLU A 204 -17.06 -4.55 -25.64
N GLY A 205 -18.19 -5.18 -25.98
CA GLY A 205 -18.14 -6.51 -26.61
C GLY A 205 -17.33 -7.49 -25.76
N ALA A 206 -16.30 -8.12 -26.32
CA ALA A 206 -15.43 -9.06 -25.57
C ALA A 206 -14.25 -8.40 -24.84
N GLN A 207 -14.04 -7.08 -25.01
CA GLN A 207 -12.87 -6.39 -24.47
C GLN A 207 -13.14 -5.89 -23.05
N PRO A 208 -12.37 -6.32 -22.03
CA PRO A 208 -12.48 -5.77 -20.69
C PRO A 208 -11.96 -4.33 -20.67
N LEU A 209 -12.71 -3.42 -20.04
CA LEU A 209 -12.38 -2.00 -19.94
C LEU A 209 -11.90 -1.59 -18.56
N GLY A 210 -12.42 -2.22 -17.52
CA GLY A 210 -12.13 -1.90 -16.12
C GLY A 210 -12.93 -2.79 -15.18
N TYR A 211 -12.59 -2.79 -13.89
CA TYR A 211 -13.36 -3.47 -12.86
C TYR A 211 -13.51 -2.63 -11.60
N VAL A 212 -14.54 -2.95 -10.82
CA VAL A 212 -14.82 -2.33 -9.53
C VAL A 212 -15.14 -3.40 -8.49
N PHE A 213 -14.54 -3.27 -7.32
CA PHE A 213 -14.91 -4.00 -6.12
C PHE A 213 -15.64 -3.03 -5.18
N PHE A 214 -16.82 -3.40 -4.71
CA PHE A 214 -17.59 -2.55 -3.81
C PHE A 214 -18.44 -3.35 -2.83
N SER A 215 -18.75 -2.72 -1.70
CA SER A 215 -19.64 -3.25 -0.67
C SER A 215 -20.66 -2.21 -0.25
N ARG A 216 -21.68 -2.66 0.49
CA ARG A 216 -22.64 -1.76 1.14
C ARG A 216 -22.11 -1.43 2.53
N GLN A 217 -22.06 -0.13 2.85
CA GLN A 217 -21.85 0.36 4.21
C GLN A 217 -23.03 1.27 4.56
N ASP A 218 -23.97 0.77 5.36
CA ASP A 218 -25.26 1.41 5.61
C ASP A 218 -25.99 1.79 4.30
N GLU A 219 -26.19 3.08 4.03
CA GLU A 219 -26.80 3.61 2.79
C GLU A 219 -25.76 4.03 1.74
N THR A 220 -24.47 3.79 1.99
CA THR A 220 -23.34 4.19 1.14
C THR A 220 -22.80 3.01 0.34
N LEU A 221 -22.54 3.23 -0.95
CA LEU A 221 -21.75 2.30 -1.79
C LEU A 221 -20.26 2.58 -1.55
N LEU A 222 -19.55 1.66 -0.92
CA LEU A 222 -18.11 1.77 -0.66
C LEU A 222 -17.33 1.06 -1.76
N VAL A 223 -16.62 1.82 -2.59
CA VAL A 223 -15.71 1.28 -3.61
C VAL A 223 -14.36 0.96 -2.95
N GLY A 224 -14.11 -0.34 -2.72
CA GLY A 224 -12.86 -0.85 -2.15
C GLY A 224 -11.73 -0.93 -3.19
N GLU A 225 -12.05 -1.14 -4.47
CA GLU A 225 -11.08 -1.09 -5.56
C GLU A 225 -11.73 -0.59 -6.86
N TRP A 226 -11.00 0.25 -7.59
CA TRP A 226 -11.40 0.76 -8.89
C TRP A 226 -10.18 0.70 -9.82
N ILE A 227 -10.29 -0.05 -10.91
CA ILE A 227 -9.19 -0.21 -11.86
C ILE A 227 -9.71 -0.02 -13.28
N SER A 228 -9.12 0.95 -13.97
CA SER A 228 -9.28 1.18 -15.39
C SER A 228 -7.97 1.71 -15.97
N PRO A 229 -7.41 1.10 -17.03
CA PRO A 229 -6.22 1.63 -17.71
C PRO A 229 -6.51 2.83 -18.61
N THR A 230 -7.78 3.10 -18.94
CA THR A 230 -8.14 4.11 -19.95
C THR A 230 -9.31 4.98 -19.51
N ALA A 231 -9.43 6.17 -20.12
CA ALA A 231 -10.57 7.04 -19.89
C ALA A 231 -11.91 6.40 -20.31
N ALA A 232 -11.90 5.47 -21.29
CA ALA A 232 -13.11 4.75 -21.70
C ALA A 232 -13.58 3.79 -20.60
N GLY A 233 -12.66 3.06 -19.96
CA GLY A 233 -12.98 2.22 -18.82
C GLY A 233 -13.43 3.00 -17.60
N ASP A 234 -12.84 4.17 -17.32
CA ASP A 234 -13.33 5.03 -16.24
C ASP A 234 -14.77 5.46 -16.50
N ARG A 235 -15.10 5.90 -17.72
CA ARG A 235 -16.49 6.25 -18.10
C ARG A 235 -17.45 5.07 -17.94
N ALA A 236 -17.03 3.86 -18.33
CA ALA A 236 -17.85 2.66 -18.18
C ALA A 236 -18.11 2.31 -16.71
N LEU A 237 -17.11 2.44 -15.84
CA LEU A 237 -17.25 2.21 -14.39
C LEU A 237 -18.08 3.33 -13.71
N TYR A 238 -17.94 4.58 -14.16
CA TYR A 238 -18.79 5.68 -13.68
C TYR A 238 -20.26 5.44 -14.05
N GLN A 239 -20.53 4.98 -15.28
CA GLN A 239 -21.88 4.59 -15.70
C GLN A 239 -22.43 3.48 -14.81
N PHE A 240 -21.64 2.46 -14.49
CA PHE A 240 -22.03 1.38 -13.58
C PHE A 240 -22.43 1.92 -12.20
N ILE A 241 -21.58 2.76 -11.59
CA ILE A 241 -21.87 3.35 -10.28
C ILE A 241 -23.15 4.18 -10.33
N ARG A 242 -23.37 4.99 -11.38
CA ARG A 242 -24.62 5.78 -11.51
C ARG A 242 -25.88 4.91 -11.56
N GLN A 243 -25.81 3.71 -12.11
CA GLN A 243 -26.95 2.79 -12.13
C GLN A 243 -27.33 2.28 -10.73
N GLN A 244 -26.46 2.46 -9.73
CA GLN A 244 -26.72 2.08 -8.34
C GLN A 244 -27.49 3.15 -7.54
N ALA A 245 -27.81 4.30 -8.16
CA ALA A 245 -28.46 5.44 -7.49
C ALA A 245 -29.85 5.13 -6.88
N GLY A 246 -30.53 4.08 -7.36
CA GLY A 246 -31.80 3.64 -6.78
C GLY A 246 -31.66 2.87 -5.46
N GLU A 247 -30.47 2.32 -5.20
CA GLU A 247 -30.21 1.44 -4.05
C GLU A 247 -29.41 2.15 -2.95
N PHE A 248 -28.57 3.11 -3.32
CA PHE A 248 -27.64 3.81 -2.41
C PHE A 248 -27.87 5.31 -2.44
N LYS A 249 -27.68 5.94 -1.27
CA LYS A 249 -27.80 7.39 -1.11
C LYS A 249 -26.60 8.13 -1.69
N ASP A 250 -25.40 7.61 -1.43
CA ASP A 250 -24.14 8.15 -1.88
C ASP A 250 -23.09 7.04 -2.08
N TRP A 251 -21.91 7.42 -2.56
CA TRP A 251 -20.81 6.48 -2.75
C TRP A 251 -19.48 7.08 -2.34
N VAL A 252 -18.55 6.23 -1.93
CA VAL A 252 -17.19 6.60 -1.53
C VAL A 252 -16.20 5.82 -2.37
N ARG A 253 -15.14 6.48 -2.85
CA ARG A 253 -13.98 5.78 -3.43
C ARG A 253 -12.66 6.30 -2.88
N PHE A 254 -11.64 5.45 -2.97
CA PHE A 254 -10.26 5.79 -2.66
C PHE A 254 -9.43 5.88 -3.95
N ALA A 255 -8.98 7.07 -4.32
CA ALA A 255 -8.25 7.31 -5.56
C ALA A 255 -6.77 7.65 -5.30
N PRO A 256 -5.86 7.38 -6.26
CA PRO A 256 -4.50 7.92 -6.22
C PRO A 256 -4.50 9.44 -6.08
N LEU A 257 -3.48 10.03 -5.45
CA LEU A 257 -3.43 11.50 -5.29
C LEU A 257 -3.31 12.27 -6.60
N ASP A 258 -2.79 11.63 -7.64
CA ASP A 258 -2.69 12.19 -8.99
C ASP A 258 -3.93 11.90 -9.86
N ASP A 259 -5.03 11.43 -9.24
CA ASP A 259 -6.33 11.28 -9.90
C ASP A 259 -6.78 12.60 -10.54
N ALA A 260 -6.89 12.58 -11.87
CA ALA A 260 -7.25 13.74 -12.68
C ALA A 260 -8.74 13.76 -13.09
N SER A 261 -9.59 12.91 -12.48
CA SER A 261 -11.00 12.80 -12.86
C SER A 261 -11.80 14.10 -12.66
N TYR A 262 -11.28 15.04 -11.86
CA TYR A 262 -11.86 16.38 -11.69
C TYR A 262 -11.89 17.21 -12.98
N LEU A 263 -11.03 16.92 -13.95
CA LEU A 263 -11.00 17.61 -15.24
C LEU A 263 -12.27 17.38 -16.06
N THR A 264 -13.04 16.34 -15.73
CA THR A 264 -14.27 15.94 -16.44
C THR A 264 -15.54 16.17 -15.63
N TRP A 265 -15.46 16.88 -14.49
CA TRP A 265 -16.65 17.24 -13.69
C TRP A 265 -17.19 18.59 -14.17
N PRO A 266 -18.30 18.65 -14.93
CA PRO A 266 -18.84 19.92 -15.41
C PRO A 266 -19.25 20.89 -14.29
N ASP A 267 -19.62 20.41 -13.09
CA ASP A 267 -19.90 21.24 -11.90
C ASP A 267 -18.95 20.87 -10.73
N GLY A 268 -17.63 20.96 -10.94
CA GLY A 268 -16.58 20.54 -10.01
C GLY A 268 -16.45 21.29 -8.67
N ALA A 269 -17.54 21.89 -8.17
CA ALA A 269 -17.58 22.55 -6.87
C ALA A 269 -17.77 21.52 -5.73
N GLU A 270 -16.75 21.35 -4.89
CA GLU A 270 -16.72 20.35 -3.80
C GLU A 270 -17.90 20.46 -2.83
N HIS A 271 -18.36 21.68 -2.54
CA HIS A 271 -19.37 21.93 -1.49
C HIS A 271 -20.80 21.51 -1.87
N ILE A 272 -21.04 21.04 -3.10
CA ILE A 272 -22.39 20.69 -3.56
C ILE A 272 -22.54 19.19 -3.77
N TYR A 273 -21.53 18.52 -4.35
CA TYR A 273 -21.70 17.13 -4.84
C TYR A 273 -20.59 16.16 -4.44
N THR A 274 -19.41 16.65 -4.03
CA THR A 274 -18.23 15.81 -3.83
C THR A 274 -17.36 16.33 -2.69
N GLN A 275 -17.23 15.54 -1.63
CA GLN A 275 -16.31 15.83 -0.53
C GLN A 275 -15.00 15.08 -0.74
N ASN A 276 -13.89 15.81 -0.82
CA ASN A 276 -12.54 15.26 -0.94
C ASN A 276 -11.80 15.38 0.39
N GLU A 277 -11.19 14.28 0.83
CA GLU A 277 -10.30 14.25 1.97
C GLU A 277 -9.03 13.49 1.62
N THR A 278 -7.87 13.95 2.10
CA THR A 278 -6.64 13.16 2.00
C THR A 278 -6.65 12.07 3.06
N PHE A 279 -6.40 10.83 2.65
CA PHE A 279 -6.33 9.65 3.49
C PHE A 279 -4.90 9.10 3.51
N PRO A 280 -4.16 9.19 4.63
CA PRO A 280 -2.86 8.53 4.76
C PRO A 280 -3.05 7.03 4.79
N PHE A 281 -2.36 6.29 3.91
CA PHE A 281 -2.68 4.88 3.67
C PHE A 281 -1.56 3.92 4.07
N MET A 282 -0.39 4.00 3.41
CA MET A 282 0.65 2.98 3.59
C MET A 282 1.98 3.61 4.01
N MET A 283 2.63 3.00 4.99
CA MET A 283 3.97 3.35 5.44
C MET A 283 5.01 2.34 4.95
N ILE A 284 6.26 2.79 4.85
CA ILE A 284 7.43 1.96 4.55
C ILE A 284 8.49 2.13 5.65
N ARG A 285 9.22 1.05 5.95
CA ARG A 285 10.43 1.02 6.77
C ARG A 285 11.47 0.14 6.12
N ILE A 286 12.60 0.72 5.75
CA ILE A 286 13.77 -0.03 5.30
C ILE A 286 14.34 -0.83 6.48
N ALA A 287 14.64 -2.11 6.27
CA ALA A 287 15.21 -2.99 7.29
C ALA A 287 16.73 -3.17 7.13
N ASP A 288 17.24 -3.07 5.91
CA ASP A 288 18.66 -3.08 5.57
C ASP A 288 18.90 -2.09 4.42
N VAL A 289 19.62 -0.99 4.69
CA VAL A 289 19.75 0.13 3.74
C VAL A 289 20.49 -0.29 2.48
N ALA A 290 21.67 -0.90 2.62
CA ALA A 290 22.48 -1.31 1.49
C ALA A 290 21.75 -2.33 0.61
N LYS A 291 21.15 -3.36 1.21
CA LYS A 291 20.50 -4.42 0.44
C LYS A 291 19.18 -3.97 -0.19
N PHE A 292 18.36 -3.19 0.52
CA PHE A 292 17.14 -2.64 -0.07
C PHE A 292 17.47 -1.68 -1.20
N TRP A 293 18.36 -0.70 -0.97
CA TRP A 293 18.68 0.33 -1.96
C TRP A 293 19.36 -0.27 -3.21
N SER A 294 20.17 -1.32 -3.05
CA SER A 294 20.75 -2.02 -4.21
C SER A 294 19.73 -2.72 -5.11
N GLN A 295 18.49 -2.93 -4.65
CA GLN A 295 17.39 -3.44 -5.48
C GLN A 295 16.64 -2.35 -6.24
N ILE A 296 16.92 -1.07 -5.96
CA ILE A 296 16.19 0.07 -6.52
C ILE A 296 16.94 0.59 -7.76
N PRO A 297 16.31 0.53 -8.95
CA PRO A 297 16.93 1.05 -10.16
C PRO A 297 17.19 2.56 -10.10
N ALA A 298 18.33 2.97 -10.62
CA ALA A 298 18.67 4.38 -10.81
C ALA A 298 18.35 4.82 -12.24
N ALA A 299 17.84 6.04 -12.42
CA ALA A 299 17.47 6.57 -13.74
C ALA A 299 18.67 7.07 -14.56
N THR A 300 19.81 7.36 -13.90
CA THR A 300 21.05 7.80 -14.55
C THR A 300 22.27 7.24 -13.82
N ALA A 301 23.46 7.48 -14.36
CA ALA A 301 24.71 7.16 -13.69
C ALA A 301 25.14 8.28 -12.74
N GLY A 302 25.83 7.91 -11.65
CA GLY A 302 26.36 8.86 -10.67
C GLY A 302 26.89 8.17 -9.44
N ALA A 303 27.64 8.92 -8.63
CA ALA A 303 28.13 8.43 -7.35
C ALA A 303 28.07 9.53 -6.29
N LEU A 304 27.71 9.17 -5.07
CA LEU A 304 27.71 10.05 -3.90
C LEU A 304 27.65 9.23 -2.61
N ASN A 305 27.99 9.87 -1.50
CA ASN A 305 27.89 9.31 -0.16
C ASN A 305 26.67 9.88 0.57
N VAL A 306 25.85 9.00 1.17
CA VAL A 306 24.65 9.39 1.89
C VAL A 306 24.71 8.87 3.33
N ALA A 307 24.68 9.79 4.29
CA ALA A 307 24.52 9.49 5.71
C ALA A 307 23.04 9.30 6.05
N VAL A 308 22.72 8.18 6.70
CA VAL A 308 21.37 7.78 7.06
C VAL A 308 21.29 7.62 8.58
N THR A 309 20.49 8.47 9.22
CA THR A 309 20.20 8.36 10.65
C THR A 309 19.12 7.31 10.89
N LEU A 310 19.45 6.35 11.77
CA LEU A 310 18.59 5.27 12.21
C LEU A 310 17.77 5.68 13.45
N PRO A 311 16.63 5.03 13.75
CA PRO A 311 15.76 5.40 14.87
C PRO A 311 16.42 5.32 16.25
N GLU A 312 17.42 4.47 16.40
CA GLU A 312 18.26 4.33 17.60
C GLU A 312 19.26 5.49 17.78
N GLY A 313 19.37 6.39 16.80
CA GLY A 313 20.25 7.56 16.83
C GLY A 313 21.62 7.34 16.19
N ALA A 314 21.97 6.09 15.84
CA ALA A 314 23.15 5.80 15.04
C ALA A 314 23.01 6.42 13.64
N THR A 315 24.12 6.88 13.06
CA THR A 315 24.18 7.34 11.67
C THR A 315 25.21 6.51 10.93
N GLU A 316 24.81 5.98 9.78
CA GLU A 316 25.64 5.14 8.94
C GLU A 316 25.76 5.79 7.55
N THR A 317 26.96 5.81 6.99
CA THR A 317 27.21 6.38 5.67
C THR A 317 27.34 5.30 4.62
N TYR A 318 26.69 5.52 3.48
CA TYR A 318 26.64 4.59 2.36
C TYR A 318 27.18 5.26 1.09
N CYS A 319 28.15 4.63 0.44
CA CYS A 319 28.56 4.99 -0.91
C CYS A 319 27.57 4.38 -1.90
N VAL A 320 26.92 5.23 -2.68
CA VAL A 320 25.96 4.84 -3.70
C VAL A 320 26.61 5.07 -5.05
N THR A 321 26.80 4.01 -5.82
CA THR A 321 27.29 4.08 -7.20
C THR A 321 26.25 3.50 -8.13
N ALA A 322 25.74 4.32 -9.04
CA ALA A 322 24.77 3.93 -10.06
C ALA A 322 25.41 3.87 -11.44
N VAL A 323 25.29 2.73 -12.13
CA VAL A 323 25.77 2.53 -13.50
C VAL A 323 24.78 1.64 -14.25
N ASN A 324 24.39 2.03 -15.47
CA ASN A 324 23.49 1.26 -16.33
C ASN A 324 22.18 0.82 -15.64
N GLY A 325 21.59 1.69 -14.82
CA GLY A 325 20.35 1.42 -14.09
C GLY A 325 20.51 0.58 -12.81
N ILE A 326 21.71 0.12 -12.51
CA ILE A 326 22.01 -0.71 -11.33
C ILE A 326 22.63 0.16 -10.25
N SER A 327 22.07 0.09 -9.04
CA SER A 327 22.58 0.75 -7.85
C SER A 327 23.42 -0.22 -7.04
N ARG A 328 24.69 0.09 -6.81
CA ARG A 328 25.55 -0.59 -5.83
C ARG A 328 25.67 0.30 -4.60
N VAL A 329 25.30 -0.23 -3.44
CA VAL A 329 25.27 0.53 -2.19
C VAL A 329 26.08 -0.21 -1.14
N GLU A 330 27.12 0.44 -0.62
CA GLU A 330 28.07 -0.17 0.32
C GLU A 330 28.34 0.77 1.51
N PRO A 331 28.47 0.25 2.74
CA PRO A 331 28.90 1.07 3.87
C PRO A 331 30.27 1.70 3.60
N THR A 332 30.44 2.97 3.98
CA THR A 332 31.72 3.70 3.88
C THR A 332 31.97 4.52 5.14
N GLN A 333 33.23 4.91 5.36
CA GLN A 333 33.66 5.88 6.38
C GLN A 333 33.96 7.26 5.79
N ASP A 334 33.79 7.42 4.48
CA ASP A 334 33.99 8.70 3.80
C ASP A 334 32.94 9.74 4.23
N ALA A 335 33.26 11.02 4.03
CA ALA A 335 32.34 12.11 4.30
C ALA A 335 31.09 11.99 3.43
N ALA A 336 29.93 12.31 4.02
CA ALA A 336 28.65 12.29 3.33
C ALA A 336 28.39 13.59 2.57
N ASP A 337 27.90 13.47 1.33
CA ASP A 337 27.44 14.59 0.52
C ASP A 337 26.01 14.99 0.90
N VAL A 338 25.23 14.01 1.35
CA VAL A 338 23.82 14.17 1.76
C VAL A 338 23.57 13.45 3.08
N THR A 339 22.77 14.05 3.95
CA THR A 339 22.29 13.44 5.21
C THR A 339 20.76 13.38 5.22
N THR A 340 20.20 12.27 5.69
CA THR A 340 18.76 12.10 5.87
C THR A 340 18.43 11.06 6.95
N ASP A 341 17.16 10.90 7.29
CA ASP A 341 16.69 9.81 8.14
C ASP A 341 16.16 8.63 7.30
N ILE A 342 16.19 7.43 7.88
CA ILE A 342 15.82 6.20 7.16
C ILE A 342 14.37 6.17 6.67
N GLY A 343 13.46 6.88 7.34
CA GLY A 343 12.07 6.99 6.91
C GLY A 343 11.95 7.87 5.66
N THR A 344 12.62 9.02 5.68
CA THR A 344 12.75 9.93 4.54
C THR A 344 13.40 9.24 3.34
N LEU A 345 14.44 8.45 3.55
CA LEU A 345 15.07 7.63 2.51
C LEU A 345 14.05 6.69 1.86
N GLY A 346 13.23 6.00 2.66
CA GLY A 346 12.16 5.13 2.14
C GLY A 346 11.16 5.85 1.24
N VAL A 347 10.76 7.08 1.61
CA VAL A 347 9.85 7.93 0.81
C VAL A 347 10.48 8.35 -0.52
N MET A 348 11.78 8.63 -0.55
CA MET A 348 12.51 8.97 -1.77
C MET A 348 12.67 7.75 -2.69
N LEU A 349 13.13 6.63 -2.14
CA LEU A 349 13.44 5.43 -2.94
C LEU A 349 12.19 4.81 -3.56
N ILE A 350 11.05 4.82 -2.86
CA ILE A 350 9.79 4.36 -3.45
C ILE A 350 9.25 5.32 -4.52
N GLY A 351 9.78 6.55 -4.59
CA GLY A 351 9.48 7.55 -5.61
C GLY A 351 8.43 8.58 -5.22
N ARG A 352 8.04 8.65 -3.94
CA ARG A 352 6.95 9.55 -3.53
C ARG A 352 7.38 11.03 -3.55
N LEU A 353 8.59 11.34 -3.10
CA LEU A 353 9.14 12.71 -3.13
C LEU A 353 10.58 12.71 -3.66
N THR A 354 10.91 13.75 -4.39
CA THR A 354 12.29 14.08 -4.81
C THR A 354 13.15 14.49 -3.61
N ALA A 355 14.47 14.32 -3.68
CA ALA A 355 15.42 14.85 -2.71
C ALA A 355 15.28 16.36 -2.52
N GLY A 356 15.07 17.13 -3.60
CA GLY A 356 14.84 18.59 -3.52
C GLY A 356 13.60 18.97 -2.71
N ALA A 357 12.49 18.23 -2.86
CA ALA A 357 11.28 18.42 -2.06
C ALA A 357 11.50 18.06 -0.58
N LEU A 358 12.26 16.99 -0.31
CA LEU A 358 12.61 16.58 1.05
C LEU A 358 13.55 17.57 1.73
N ALA A 359 14.47 18.18 0.98
CA ALA A 359 15.34 19.23 1.47
C ALA A 359 14.55 20.50 1.82
N ARG A 360 13.60 20.91 0.96
CA ARG A 360 12.68 22.01 1.25
C ARG A 360 11.84 21.78 2.52
N ALA A 361 11.47 20.53 2.78
CA ALA A 361 10.76 20.12 3.99
C ALA A 361 11.67 19.98 5.23
N GLY A 362 12.98 20.21 5.11
CA GLY A 362 13.94 20.07 6.20
C GLY A 362 14.22 18.62 6.61
N ARG A 363 13.96 17.65 5.73
CA ARG A 363 14.10 16.20 5.99
C ARG A 363 15.33 15.57 5.33
N LEU A 364 16.00 16.34 4.47
CA LEU A 364 17.23 15.96 3.80
C LEU A 364 18.13 17.20 3.74
N THR A 365 19.43 17.03 3.96
CA THR A 365 20.41 18.12 3.90
C THR A 365 21.61 17.70 3.06
N GLY A 366 22.23 18.66 2.38
CA GLY A 366 23.34 18.44 1.47
C GLY A 366 23.57 19.67 0.62
N ASP A 367 24.65 19.70 -0.16
CA ASP A 367 24.83 20.77 -1.13
C ASP A 367 23.84 20.64 -2.30
N ALA A 368 23.68 21.72 -3.07
CA ALA A 368 22.71 21.78 -4.16
C ALA A 368 23.02 20.79 -5.29
N GLU A 369 24.30 20.46 -5.51
CA GLU A 369 24.73 19.60 -6.62
C GLU A 369 24.44 18.13 -6.30
N ALA A 370 24.71 17.69 -5.07
CA ALA A 370 24.42 16.36 -4.55
C ALA A 370 22.91 16.10 -4.46
N ILE A 371 22.12 17.08 -4.00
CA ILE A 371 20.65 17.01 -4.00
C ILE A 371 20.12 16.87 -5.44
N ALA A 372 20.63 17.69 -6.36
CA ALA A 372 20.25 17.60 -7.77
C ALA A 372 20.67 16.28 -8.41
N LEU A 373 21.80 15.69 -7.99
CA LEU A 373 22.21 14.36 -8.42
C LEU A 373 21.24 13.28 -7.92
N LEU A 374 20.81 13.31 -6.66
CA LEU A 374 19.80 12.38 -6.14
C LEU A 374 18.47 12.49 -6.90
N ASP A 375 18.04 13.69 -7.27
CA ASP A 375 16.83 13.89 -8.07
C ASP A 375 16.95 13.27 -9.47
N ARG A 376 18.13 13.32 -10.09
CA ARG A 376 18.38 12.66 -11.36
C ARG A 376 18.48 11.14 -11.22
N LEU A 377 19.09 10.64 -10.14
CA LEU A 377 19.21 9.20 -9.87
C LEU A 377 17.86 8.57 -9.54
N TYR A 378 17.05 9.24 -8.71
CA TYR A 378 15.81 8.71 -8.15
C TYR A 378 14.67 9.73 -8.28
N PRO A 379 14.23 10.06 -9.51
CA PRO A 379 13.17 11.06 -9.73
C PRO A 379 11.85 10.63 -9.08
N ALA A 380 10.93 11.56 -8.86
CA ALA A 380 9.59 11.22 -8.40
C ALA A 380 8.89 10.27 -9.38
N GLN A 381 8.01 9.44 -8.84
CA GLN A 381 7.18 8.48 -9.55
C GLN A 381 5.72 8.72 -9.18
N ARG A 382 4.80 8.24 -10.03
CA ARG A 382 3.44 8.01 -9.60
C ARG A 382 3.45 6.87 -8.58
N VAL A 383 2.91 7.11 -7.38
CA VAL A 383 2.94 6.14 -6.29
C VAL A 383 1.51 5.80 -5.86
N TYR A 384 1.20 4.51 -5.83
CA TYR A 384 -0.10 4.01 -5.41
C TYR A 384 0.00 2.57 -4.91
N ILE A 385 -0.83 2.23 -3.93
CA ILE A 385 -1.07 0.88 -3.44
C ILE A 385 -2.51 0.82 -2.94
N ASN A 386 -3.15 -0.35 -2.99
CA ASN A 386 -4.52 -0.57 -2.53
C ASN A 386 -4.66 -1.94 -1.83
N GLU A 387 -4.01 -2.10 -0.67
CA GLU A 387 -4.01 -3.35 0.10
C GLU A 387 -4.66 -3.09 1.47
N TRP A 388 -5.81 -3.74 1.73
CA TRP A 388 -6.65 -3.53 2.92
C TRP A 388 -6.70 -4.80 3.77
N TYR A 389 -5.62 -5.06 4.51
CA TYR A 389 -5.49 -6.22 5.41
C TYR A 389 -5.00 -5.82 6.79
#